data_AF-A0A2G6MW53-F1
#
_entry.id   AF-A0A2G6MW53-F1
#
_cell.length_a   1.000
_cell.length_b   1.000
_cell.length_c   1.000
_cell.angle_alpha   90.00
_cell.angle_beta   90.00
_cell.angle_gamma   90.00
#
_symmetry.space_group_name_H-M   'P 1'
#
loop_
_entity.id
_entity.type
_entity.pdbx_description
1 polymer ?
#
loop_
_entity_poly.entity_id
_entity_poly.type
_entity_poly.pdbx_seq_one_letter_code
_entity_poly.pdbx_strand_id
1 'polypeptide(L)'
;MRKIFDTTKNKDAVYNFLIAYNGTKVDLSKKKPNISKLKQELGEVLNETRFDYQKNLVFGIFTSKETEENMEKLKRIDFNDYFE
;
A
#
# COMPACT_ATOMS: atom_id res chain seq x y z
N MET A 1 -33.13 13.48 19.78
CA MET A 1 -32.14 13.88 18.76
C MET A 1 -30.98 12.88 18.83
N ARG A 2 -30.86 11.97 17.85
CA ARG A 2 -29.84 10.91 17.83
C ARG A 2 -28.51 11.55 17.41
N LYS A 3 -27.47 11.52 18.24
CA LYS A 3 -26.12 11.93 17.82
C LYS A 3 -25.61 10.86 16.84
N ILE A 4 -25.55 11.19 15.55
CA ILE A 4 -25.22 10.23 14.47
C ILE A 4 -23.69 10.08 14.29
N PHE A 5 -22.86 10.91 14.92
CA PHE A 5 -21.41 10.72 14.87
C PHE A 5 -20.81 10.88 16.26
N ASP A 6 -20.35 9.75 16.81
CA ASP A 6 -19.46 9.73 17.97
C ASP A 6 -18.04 10.08 17.50
N THR A 7 -17.70 11.35 17.60
CA THR A 7 -16.39 11.90 17.18
C THR A 7 -15.25 11.51 18.12
N THR A 8 -15.49 10.69 19.16
CA THR A 8 -14.46 10.29 20.13
C THR A 8 -13.71 9.01 19.78
N LYS A 9 -14.18 8.21 18.80
CA LYS A 9 -13.59 6.91 18.45
C LYS A 9 -12.52 6.92 17.34
N ASN A 10 -12.23 8.06 16.72
CA ASN A 10 -11.48 8.11 15.45
C ASN A 10 -10.23 9.01 15.45
N LYS A 11 -9.68 9.34 16.63
CA LYS A 11 -8.58 10.31 16.71
C LYS A 11 -7.23 9.83 16.14
N ASP A 12 -7.04 8.52 15.96
CA ASP A 12 -5.71 7.98 15.63
C ASP A 12 -5.68 7.13 14.33
N ALA A 13 -6.74 7.16 13.53
CA ALA A 13 -6.80 6.41 12.27
C ALA A 13 -6.22 7.22 11.11
N VAL A 14 -5.05 6.82 10.61
CA VAL A 14 -4.49 7.38 9.38
C VAL A 14 -4.95 6.55 8.19
N TYR A 15 -5.35 7.20 7.10
CA TYR A 15 -5.73 6.50 5.87
C TYR A 15 -4.68 6.75 4.81
N ASN A 16 -4.27 5.68 4.15
CA ASN A 16 -3.23 5.68 3.14
C ASN A 16 -3.81 5.34 1.77
N PHE A 17 -3.27 6.00 0.75
CA PHE A 17 -3.48 5.66 -0.65
C PHE A 17 -2.10 5.41 -1.27
N LEU A 18 -1.73 4.13 -1.40
CA LEU A 18 -0.44 3.71 -1.90
C LEU A 18 -0.53 3.33 -3.38
N ILE A 19 0.31 3.95 -4.20
CA ILE A 19 0.54 3.57 -5.60
C ILE A 19 1.84 2.77 -5.66
N ALA A 20 1.73 1.46 -5.90
CA ALA A 20 2.87 0.57 -5.97
C ALA A 20 3.40 0.47 -7.41
N TYR A 21 4.52 1.16 -7.68
CA TYR A 21 5.11 1.27 -9.01
C TYR A 21 6.22 0.25 -9.26
N ASN A 22 6.48 -0.06 -10.54
CA ASN A 22 7.53 -0.99 -10.92
C ASN A 22 8.91 -0.47 -10.53
N GLY A 23 9.70 -1.30 -9.84
CA GLY A 23 11.05 -0.94 -9.41
C GLY A 23 11.90 -0.48 -10.60
N THR A 24 12.55 0.69 -10.48
CA THR A 24 13.35 1.30 -11.56
C THR A 24 14.62 0.52 -11.89
N LYS A 25 15.05 -0.39 -11.00
CA LYS A 25 16.26 -1.20 -11.12
C LYS A 25 15.94 -2.69 -11.29
N VAL A 26 14.71 -3.01 -11.72
CA VAL A 26 14.22 -4.39 -11.85
C VAL A 26 14.06 -4.76 -13.32
N ASP A 27 14.55 -5.96 -13.68
CA ASP A 27 14.25 -6.58 -14.97
C ASP A 27 12.89 -7.31 -14.89
N LEU A 28 11.84 -6.66 -15.38
CA LEU A 28 10.45 -7.16 -15.37
C LEU A 28 10.22 -8.39 -16.27
N SER A 29 11.21 -8.76 -17.10
CA SER A 29 11.18 -10.02 -17.86
C SER A 29 11.60 -11.23 -17.02
N LYS A 30 12.34 -10.99 -15.92
CA LYS A 30 12.89 -12.04 -15.05
C LYS A 30 12.25 -12.07 -13.67
N LYS A 31 11.81 -10.90 -13.19
CA LYS A 31 11.27 -10.73 -11.84
C LYS A 31 9.82 -10.30 -11.87
N LYS A 32 9.08 -10.67 -10.83
CA LYS A 32 7.68 -10.28 -10.63
C LYS A 32 7.50 -9.58 -9.27
N PRO A 33 6.49 -8.71 -9.14
CA PRO A 33 6.16 -8.11 -7.85
C PRO A 33 5.72 -9.17 -6.84
N ASN A 34 6.32 -9.15 -5.66
CA ASN A 34 5.88 -9.91 -4.49
C ASN A 34 4.85 -9.08 -3.71
N ILE A 35 3.60 -9.13 -4.19
CA ILE A 35 2.46 -8.42 -3.58
C ILE A 35 2.24 -8.87 -2.14
N SER A 36 2.44 -10.17 -1.85
CA SER A 36 2.27 -10.70 -0.49
C SER A 36 3.24 -10.05 0.49
N LYS A 37 4.51 -9.88 0.09
CA LYS A 37 5.51 -9.16 0.89
C LYS A 37 5.12 -7.70 1.10
N LEU A 38 4.64 -7.00 0.07
CA LEU A 38 4.18 -5.61 0.21
C LEU A 38 3.00 -5.51 1.19
N LYS A 39 2.03 -6.42 1.10
CA LYS A 39 0.85 -6.41 1.97
C LYS A 39 1.17 -6.68 3.44
N GLN A 40 2.29 -7.34 3.74
CA GLN A 40 2.74 -7.53 5.13
C GLN A 40 3.20 -6.24 5.80
N GLU A 41 3.56 -5.22 5.01
CA GLU A 41 3.99 -3.91 5.50
C GLU A 41 2.80 -2.95 5.69
N LEU A 42 1.66 -3.26 5.06
CA LEU A 42 0.44 -2.47 5.17
C LEU A 42 -0.31 -2.84 6.45
N GLY A 43 -1.03 -1.87 7.00
CA GLY A 43 -2.05 -2.10 8.02
C GLY A 43 -3.27 -2.82 7.45
N GLU A 44 -4.46 -2.42 7.91
CA GLU A 44 -5.70 -3.00 7.42
C GLU A 44 -5.97 -2.54 5.98
N VAL A 45 -5.78 -3.45 5.01
CA VAL A 45 -6.07 -3.17 3.59
C VAL A 45 -7.59 -3.11 3.38
N LEU A 46 -8.07 -1.94 2.99
CA LEU A 46 -9.49 -1.66 2.73
C LEU A 46 -9.87 -1.93 1.27
N ASN A 47 -8.94 -1.67 0.34
CA ASN A 47 -9.13 -1.93 -1.09
C ASN A 47 -7.80 -2.26 -1.76
N GLU A 48 -7.87 -3.07 -2.81
CA GLU A 48 -6.74 -3.52 -3.59
C GLU A 48 -7.13 -3.59 -5.07
N THR A 49 -6.38 -2.90 -5.92
CA THR A 49 -6.48 -3.03 -7.38
C THR A 49 -5.14 -3.52 -7.92
N ARG A 50 -5.14 -4.64 -8.63
CA ARG A 50 -3.95 -5.21 -9.26
C ARG A 50 -3.87 -4.86 -10.72
N PHE A 51 -2.66 -4.65 -11.19
CA PHE A 51 -2.38 -4.37 -12.59
C PHE A 51 -1.39 -5.40 -13.14
N ASP A 52 -1.46 -5.62 -14.45
CA ASP A 52 -0.42 -6.36 -15.15
C ASP A 52 0.85 -5.50 -15.17
N TYR A 53 1.81 -5.86 -14.33
CA TYR A 53 3.07 -5.13 -14.12
C TYR A 53 3.95 -5.10 -15.38
N GLN A 54 3.73 -6.01 -16.35
CA GLN A 54 4.47 -6.01 -17.61
C GLN A 54 3.88 -5.02 -18.62
N LYS A 55 2.62 -4.60 -18.42
CA LYS A 55 1.91 -3.67 -19.32
C LYS A 55 1.71 -2.28 -18.72
N ASN A 56 1.82 -2.14 -17.40
CA ASN A 56 1.55 -0.90 -16.67
C ASN A 56 2.77 -0.50 -15.83
N LEU A 57 2.94 0.80 -15.61
CA LEU A 57 4.00 1.34 -14.73
C LEU A 57 3.80 0.97 -13.26
N VAL A 58 2.58 0.61 -12.89
CA VAL A 58 2.18 0.23 -11.55
C VAL A 58 1.75 -1.23 -11.53
N PHE A 59 2.05 -1.91 -10.44
CA PHE A 59 1.60 -3.28 -10.22
C PHE A 59 0.45 -3.37 -9.22
N GLY A 60 0.18 -2.30 -8.47
CA GLY A 60 -0.97 -2.25 -7.57
C GLY A 60 -1.30 -0.86 -7.05
N ILE A 61 -2.56 -0.68 -6.67
CA ILE A 61 -3.03 0.45 -5.84
C ILE A 61 -3.69 -0.15 -4.61
N PHE A 62 -3.33 0.36 -3.43
CA PHE A 62 -3.85 -0.10 -2.16
C PHE A 62 -4.38 1.09 -1.37
N THR A 63 -5.55 0.92 -0.78
CA THR A 63 -6.00 1.82 0.30
C THR A 63 -6.01 1.06 1.59
N SER A 64 -5.42 1.63 2.63
CA SER A 64 -5.30 0.98 3.93
C SER A 64 -5.58 1.95 5.08
N LYS A 65 -6.00 1.37 6.20
CA LYS A 65 -6.04 2.04 7.50
C LYS A 65 -4.75 1.73 8.24
N GLU A 66 -4.07 2.77 8.69
CA GLU A 66 -2.70 2.78 9.19
C GLU A 66 -2.60 3.47 10.55
N THR A 67 -1.48 3.21 11.22
CA THR A 67 -0.99 4.00 12.36
C THR A 67 0.00 5.05 11.88
N GLU A 68 0.21 6.11 12.65
CA GLU A 68 1.26 7.11 12.36
C GLU A 68 2.65 6.47 12.25
N GLU A 69 2.98 5.53 13.14
CA GLU A 69 4.25 4.80 13.12
C GLU A 69 4.42 4.02 11.81
N ASN A 70 3.37 3.33 11.34
CA ASN A 70 3.46 2.56 10.10
C ASN A 70 3.58 3.48 8.89
N MET A 71 2.91 4.63 8.89
CA MET A 71 3.05 5.62 7.82
C MET A 71 4.49 6.12 7.65
N GLU A 72 5.23 6.30 8.74
CA GLU A 72 6.65 6.67 8.67
C GLU A 72 7.54 5.56 8.09
N LYS A 73 7.14 4.28 8.24
CA LYS A 73 7.78 3.14 7.57
C LYS A 73 7.43 3.11 6.09
N LEU A 74 6.15 3.25 5.73
CA LEU A 74 5.66 3.20 4.35
C LEU A 74 6.29 4.29 3.47
N LYS A 75 6.55 5.49 4.01
CA LYS A 75 7.27 6.58 3.30
C LYS A 75 8.69 6.22 2.86
N ARG A 76 9.29 5.18 3.46
CA ARG A 76 10.67 4.75 3.20
C ARG A 76 10.75 3.53 2.28
N ILE A 77 9.61 3.06 1.78
CA ILE A 77 9.56 1.94 0.85
C ILE A 77 10.40 2.25 -0.39
N ASP A 78 11.30 1.33 -0.72
CA ASP A 78 11.84 1.19 -2.07
C ASP A 78 11.15 -0.01 -2.74
N PHE A 79 10.34 0.27 -3.77
CA PHE A 79 9.60 -0.79 -4.46
C PHE A 79 10.50 -1.84 -5.13
N ASN A 80 11.78 -1.56 -5.37
CA ASN A 80 12.74 -2.56 -5.88
C ASN A 80 12.83 -3.78 -4.94
N ASP A 81 12.65 -3.60 -3.63
CA ASP A 81 12.75 -4.67 -2.62
C ASP A 81 11.57 -5.64 -2.66
N TYR A 82 10.53 -5.33 -3.44
CA TYR A 82 9.32 -6.13 -3.57
C TYR A 82 9.26 -6.87 -4.91
N PHE A 83 10.42 -7.17 -5.51
CA PHE A 83 10.52 -7.99 -6.72
C PHE A 83 11.38 -9.23 -6.50
N GLU A 84 10.86 -10.38 -6.90
CA GLU A 84 11.50 -11.70 -6.82
C GLU A 84 11.74 -12.30 -8.21
#